data_AF-A0A7C1CYE2-F1
#
_entry.id   AF-A0A7C1CYE2-F1
#
_cell.length_a   1.000
_cell.length_b   1.000
_cell.length_c   1.000
_cell.angle_alpha   90.00
_cell.angle_beta   90.00
_cell.angle_gamma   90.00
#
_symmetry.space_group_name_H-M   'P 1'
#
loop_
_entity.id
_entity.type
_entity.pdbx_description
1 polymer ?
#
loop_
_entity_poly.entity_id
_entity_poly.type
_entity_poly.pdbx_seq_one_letter_code
_entity_poly.pdbx_strand_id
1 'polypeptide(L)' 'MKRIVICSDGTWQSPESDDPAHVMRLARGIAPNDGDGHEQVVFYDWGVGSEADRIRLVD' A
#
# COMPACT_ATOMS: atom_id res chain seq x y z
N MET A 1 19.89 -9.86 5.22
CA MET A 1 19.33 -9.54 3.89
C MET A 1 18.05 -8.73 4.09
N LYS A 2 17.79 -7.66 3.33
CA LYS A 2 16.56 -6.86 3.49
C LYS A 2 15.37 -7.53 2.80
N ARG A 3 14.15 -7.26 3.27
CA ARG A 3 12.87 -7.71 2.68
C ARG A 3 12.13 -6.50 2.07
N ILE A 4 11.52 -6.71 0.92
CA ILE A 4 10.59 -5.75 0.32
C ILE A 4 9.21 -6.39 0.34
N VAL A 5 8.21 -5.67 0.82
CA VAL A 5 6.81 -6.08 0.75
C VAL A 5 6.05 -5.10 -0.13
N ILE A 6 5.38 -5.63 -1.15
CA ILE A 6 4.57 -4.84 -2.08
C ILE A 6 3.11 -5.21 -1.84
N CYS A 7 2.31 -4.20 -1.46
CA CYS A 7 0.87 -4.33 -1.23
C CYS A 7 0.11 -3.55 -2.29
N SER A 8 -0.43 -4.23 -3.30
CA SER A 8 -1.29 -3.62 -4.32
C SER A 8 -2.75 -3.78 -3.92
N ASP A 9 -3.47 -2.67 -3.75
CA ASP A 9 -4.87 -2.73 -3.33
C ASP A 9 -5.83 -3.11 -4.49
N GLY A 10 -7.07 -3.44 -4.15
CA GLY A 10 -8.13 -3.79 -5.09
C GLY A 10 -8.62 -2.58 -5.91
N THR A 11 -9.34 -2.85 -7.00
CA THR A 11 -9.94 -1.79 -7.83
C THR A 11 -10.77 -0.80 -7.00
N TRP A 12 -10.67 0.49 -7.33
CA TRP A 12 -11.37 1.58 -6.65
C TRP A 12 -11.05 1.73 -5.15
N GLN A 13 -10.00 1.08 -4.63
CA GLN A 13 -9.57 1.24 -3.24
C GLN A 13 -8.49 2.31 -3.11
N SER A 14 -8.61 3.15 -2.08
CA SER A 14 -7.67 4.21 -1.76
C SER A 14 -7.35 4.18 -0.26
N PRO A 15 -6.18 4.70 0.15
CA PRO A 15 -5.86 4.88 1.57
C PRO A 15 -6.77 5.89 2.28
N GLU A 16 -7.53 6.67 1.50
CA GLU A 16 -8.47 7.70 1.95
C GLU A 16 -9.90 7.16 2.11
N SER A 17 -10.16 5.91 1.74
CA SER A 17 -11.46 5.26 1.97
C SER A 17 -11.79 5.20 3.46
N ASP A 18 -13.02 5.55 3.83
CA ASP A 18 -13.55 5.42 5.20
C ASP A 18 -13.46 3.98 5.71
N ASP A 19 -13.67 3.02 4.80
CA ASP A 19 -13.52 1.59 5.04
C ASP A 19 -12.27 1.07 4.32
N PRO A 20 -11.10 1.03 5.00
CA PRO A 20 -9.87 0.58 4.38
C PRO A 20 -9.90 -0.93 4.12
N ALA A 21 -9.50 -1.32 2.92
CA ALA A 21 -9.37 -2.71 2.50
C ALA A 21 -8.39 -3.49 3.40
N HIS A 22 -8.53 -4.81 3.39
CA HIS A 22 -7.62 -5.70 4.13
C HIS A 22 -6.16 -5.55 3.69
N VAL A 23 -5.90 -5.18 2.43
CA VAL A 23 -4.54 -4.93 1.93
C VAL A 23 -3.91 -3.73 2.63
N MET A 24 -4.63 -2.61 2.76
CA MET A 24 -4.17 -1.46 3.55
C MET A 24 -3.91 -1.83 5.01
N ARG A 25 -4.81 -2.61 5.63
CA ARG A 25 -4.63 -3.07 7.02
C ARG A 25 -3.37 -3.92 7.17
N LEU A 26 -3.10 -4.80 6.20
CA LEU A 26 -1.88 -5.61 6.16
C LEU A 26 -0.63 -4.72 6.00
N ALA A 27 -0.63 -3.80 5.05
CA ALA A 27 0.50 -2.89 4.80
C ALA A 27 0.89 -2.10 6.06
N ARG A 28 -0.09 -1.62 6.83
CA ARG A 28 0.14 -0.93 8.11
C ARG A 28 0.53 -1.85 9.26
N GLY A 29 0.20 -3.14 9.18
CA GLY A 29 0.44 -4.12 10.23
C GLY A 29 1.78 -4.83 10.17
N ILE A 30 2.53 -4.68 9.07
CA ILE A 30 3.85 -5.31 8.91
C ILE A 30 4.86 -4.63 9.85
N ALA A 31 5.55 -5.43 10.66
CA ALA A 31 6.59 -4.95 11.55
C ALA A 31 7.82 -4.43 10.77
N PRO A 32 8.55 -3.41 11.25
CA PRO A 32 9.76 -2.91 10.59
C PRO A 32 10.87 -3.95 10.41
N ASN A 33 10.87 -5.01 11.23
CA ASN A 33 11.82 -6.12 11.18
C ASN A 33 11.09 -7.46 11.24
N ASP A 34 11.61 -8.48 10.54
CA ASP A 34 11.10 -9.85 10.64
C ASP A 34 11.55 -10.53 11.95
N GLY A 35 11.12 -11.79 12.16
CA GLY A 35 11.46 -12.55 13.36
C GLY A 35 12.97 -12.79 13.57
N ASP A 36 13.77 -12.65 12.51
CA ASP A 36 15.22 -12.80 12.52
C ASP A 36 15.95 -11.44 12.56
N GLY A 37 15.20 -10.33 12.66
CA GLY A 37 15.74 -8.97 12.74
C GLY A 37 16.03 -8.30 11.39
N HIS A 38 15.68 -8.92 10.26
CA HIS A 38 15.89 -8.31 8.95
C HIS A 38 14.93 -7.15 8.72
N GLU A 39 15.45 -6.01 8.24
CA GLU A 39 14.64 -4.85 7.84
C GLU A 39 13.62 -5.22 6.75
N GLN A 40 12.37 -4.78 6.94
CA GLN A 40 11.25 -4.93 6.02
C GLN A 40 10.80 -3.55 5.52
N VAL A 41 10.95 -3.31 4.21
CA VAL A 41 10.50 -2.08 3.56
C VAL A 41 9.16 -2.34 2.89
N VAL A 42 8.12 -1.63 3.34
CA VAL A 42 6.76 -1.77 2.81
C VAL A 42 6.48 -0.68 1.78
N PHE A 43 6.00 -1.10 0.61
CA PHE A 43 5.43 -0.23 -0.41
C PHE A 43 3.95 -0.59 -0.60
N TYR A 44 3.07 0.39 -0.46
CA TYR A 44 1.64 0.25 -0.72
C TYR A 44 1.29 1.03 -1.99
N ASP A 45 0.59 0.36 -2.89
CA ASP A 45 0.09 0.93 -4.13
C ASP A 45 -1.43 1.01 -4.10
N TRP A 46 -1.96 2.11 -4.63
CA TRP A 46 -3.39 2.37 -4.62
C TRP A 46 -4.09 1.45 -5.60
N GLY A 47 -5.38 1.22 -5.36
CA GLY A 47 -6.22 0.48 -6.28
C GLY A 47 -6.37 1.19 -7.61
N VAL A 48 -6.31 0.45 -8.71
CA VAL A 48 -6.55 1.03 -10.04
C VAL A 48 -7.94 1.68 -10.11
N GLY A 49 -8.01 2.85 -10.74
CA GLY A 49 -9.24 3.65 -10.82
C GLY A 49 -9.54 4.48 -9.56
N SER A 50 -8.68 4.42 -8.53
CA SER A 50 -8.72 5.38 -7.43
C SER A 50 -8.17 6.75 -7.85
N GLU A 51 -8.41 7.80 -7.06
CA GLU A 51 -8.04 9.17 -7.42
C GLU A 51 -6.52 9.42 -7.61
N ALA A 52 -5.66 8.49 -7.19
CA ALA A 52 -4.22 8.54 -7.50
C ALA A 52 -3.93 8.46 -9.01
N ASP A 53 -4.80 7.83 -9.80
CA ASP A 53 -4.67 7.69 -11.25
C ASP A 53 -5.22 8.89 -12.03
N ARG A 54 -5.59 9.99 -11.34
CA ARG A 54 -6.06 11.19 -12.04
C ARG A 54 -4.93 11.78 -12.88
N ILE A 55 -5.07 11.66 -14.19
CA ILE A 55 -4.30 12.44 -15.15
C ILE A 55 -4.56 13.92 -14.81
N ARG A 56 -3.52 14.60 -14.29
CA ARG A 56 -3.56 16.06 -14.20
C ARG A 56 -3.54 16.59 -15.61
N LEU A 57 -4.71 16.99 -16.10
CA LEU A 57 -4.78 17.87 -17.25
C LEU A 57 -4.11 19.17 -16.81
N VAL A 58 -2.96 19.46 -17.40
CA VAL A 58 -2.35 20.79 -17.35
C VAL A 58 -3.21 21.69 -18.21
N ASP A 59 -3.90 22.64 -17.57
CA ASP A 59 -4.52 23.78 -18.25
C ASP A 59 -3.45 24.66 -18.93
#